data_AF-A0A955Z2D3-F1
#
_entry.id   AF-A0A955Z2D3-F1
#
_cell.length_a   1.000
_cell.length_b   1.000
_cell.length_c   1.000
_cell.angle_alpha   90.00
_cell.angle_beta   90.00
_cell.angle_gamma   90.00
#
_symmetry.space_group_name_H-M   'P 1'
#
loop_
_entity.id
_entity.type
_entity.pdbx_description
1 polymer ?
#
loop_
_entity_poly.entity_id
_entity_poly.type
_entity_poly.pdbx_seq_one_letter_code
_entity_poly.pdbx_strand_id
1 'polypeptide(L)'
;MSVFRRASVVAAAVAVASGCALLVDLDGLSGGAPDPTSDANAPDADARDAAADAADPLVTAHGSGKDGPLEVVSPVVVNGYAAVAAIAPAGTRVLTVESVGEMTVGAAVIVWQTAGLSPPTPGEDAPIKPEADSPLGRYTFARVVSIDASKVTLDRALPFGVLASGAQLVRVPEHTDVTVKAGGALVAKPWDGRSGGIVAMLASGTLTNDGAIHADGVGFRGGPGFGQIGYVEKCADLSGPVDGGFSARGEGLATAAFVPDASAPGAIGGSGNVANGGGGGDCHNAGGGGGGNGGQGGRGGVSFDNDRVVGGHGGAQIAAGLAERLWLGGGGGAGHGDDDPDESLGVGGAGGGVVFVSAGAVAGGGELRAEGAAGATAIINGGGGGGAGGSVWVAVDGTLTCGRVSARGGAGGASPSTSASGLRFGPGGGGAGGRVRVSSRGGACPLDAAGGEGGLCAIDGGARSARGASAGAVGVLE
;
A
#
# COMPACT_ATOMS: atom_id res chain seq x y z
N MET A 1 16.62 -39.80 34.48
CA MET A 1 16.95 -40.60 35.69
C MET A 1 16.15 -39.99 36.84
N SER A 2 14.99 -40.56 37.18
CA SER A 2 14.79 -41.45 38.34
C SER A 2 15.12 -40.70 39.63
N VAL A 3 14.17 -40.45 40.54
CA VAL A 3 13.77 -41.45 41.54
C VAL A 3 12.42 -41.07 42.20
N PHE A 4 11.51 -42.04 42.19
CA PHE A 4 10.46 -42.44 43.18
C PHE A 4 9.53 -41.39 43.81
N ARG A 5 8.20 -41.41 43.59
CA ARG A 5 7.11 -42.38 43.91
C ARG A 5 6.87 -42.69 45.41
N ARG A 6 5.59 -42.48 45.77
CA ARG A 6 4.69 -43.12 46.80
C ARG A 6 4.30 -42.18 47.95
N ALA A 7 3.06 -42.15 48.44
CA ALA A 7 1.77 -42.72 48.02
C ALA A 7 0.65 -42.14 48.92
N SER A 8 -0.56 -42.06 48.34
CA SER A 8 -1.91 -42.32 48.90
C SER A 8 -2.32 -41.80 50.28
N VAL A 9 -3.31 -40.89 50.36
CA VAL A 9 -4.79 -41.08 50.38
C VAL A 9 -5.33 -41.14 51.81
N VAL A 10 -6.14 -40.14 52.19
CA VAL A 10 -7.42 -40.31 52.91
C VAL A 10 -8.39 -39.25 52.38
N ALA A 11 -9.63 -39.68 52.14
CA ALA A 11 -10.72 -39.02 51.45
C ALA A 11 -11.53 -38.03 52.32
N ALA A 12 -12.20 -37.07 51.67
CA ALA A 12 -13.53 -36.63 52.07
C ALA A 12 -14.29 -36.08 50.86
N ALA A 13 -15.58 -36.39 50.82
CA ALA A 13 -16.45 -36.39 49.68
C ALA A 13 -17.36 -35.15 49.61
N VAL A 14 -17.76 -34.79 48.38
CA VAL A 14 -19.10 -34.34 47.96
C VAL A 14 -19.64 -33.02 48.52
N ALA A 15 -19.84 -32.02 47.65
CA ALA A 15 -21.17 -31.63 47.14
C ALA A 15 -21.09 -30.37 46.25
N VAL A 16 -21.70 -30.47 45.08
CA VAL A 16 -21.99 -29.38 44.13
C VAL A 16 -23.43 -28.91 44.37
N ALA A 17 -23.66 -27.60 44.46
CA ALA A 17 -24.88 -26.88 44.01
C ALA A 17 -24.62 -25.37 44.18
N SER A 18 -24.52 -24.57 43.11
CA SER A 18 -25.60 -23.96 42.34
C SER A 18 -26.24 -22.74 43.04
N GLY A 19 -26.19 -21.56 42.40
CA GLY A 19 -27.09 -20.44 42.71
C GLY A 19 -26.50 -19.03 42.59
N CYS A 20 -27.04 -18.26 41.63
CA CYS A 20 -26.89 -16.81 41.44
C CYS A 20 -27.26 -15.94 42.66
N ALA A 21 -26.52 -14.83 42.85
CA ALA A 21 -27.00 -13.44 43.08
C ALA A 21 -25.80 -12.58 43.53
N LEU A 22 -25.37 -11.60 42.73
CA LEU A 22 -25.68 -10.18 42.92
C LEU A 22 -25.28 -9.64 44.30
N LEU A 23 -24.07 -9.08 44.40
CA LEU A 23 -23.74 -8.04 45.37
C LEU A 23 -23.11 -6.87 44.64
N VAL A 24 -23.85 -5.78 44.69
CA VAL A 24 -23.51 -4.42 44.30
C VAL A 24 -22.54 -3.89 45.34
N ASP A 25 -21.39 -3.38 44.92
CA ASP A 25 -20.56 -2.51 45.76
C ASP A 25 -20.68 -1.09 45.21
N LEU A 26 -21.40 -0.26 45.96
CA LEU A 26 -21.59 1.17 45.75
C LEU A 26 -20.76 1.87 46.83
N ASP A 27 -19.63 2.46 46.45
CA ASP A 27 -19.19 3.76 46.95
C ASP A 27 -17.98 4.26 46.15
N GLY A 28 -18.20 5.36 45.40
CA GLY A 28 -17.17 6.00 44.60
C GLY A 28 -17.69 6.83 43.41
N LEU A 29 -18.80 7.54 43.57
CA LEU A 29 -19.30 8.50 42.57
C LEU A 29 -19.31 9.93 43.16
N SER A 30 -18.27 10.70 42.84
CA SER A 30 -18.41 12.09 42.43
C SER A 30 -17.60 12.18 41.12
N GLY A 31 -18.13 12.59 39.98
CA GLY A 31 -19.01 13.72 39.73
C GLY A 31 -18.22 14.69 38.84
N GLY A 32 -18.09 14.36 37.55
CA GLY A 32 -17.41 15.18 36.55
C GLY A 32 -18.07 15.03 35.19
N ALA A 33 -18.88 16.01 34.81
CA ALA A 33 -19.47 16.18 33.50
C ALA A 33 -18.38 16.44 32.43
N PRO A 34 -18.66 16.22 31.12
CA PRO A 34 -17.67 16.42 30.05
C PRO A 34 -17.36 17.91 29.88
N ASP A 35 -16.07 18.25 29.94
CA ASP A 35 -15.57 19.59 29.64
C ASP A 35 -15.29 19.73 28.13
N PRO A 36 -15.91 20.69 27.42
CA PRO A 36 -15.67 20.98 26.02
C PRO A 36 -14.74 22.19 25.84
N THR A 37 -13.42 21.98 25.85
CA THR A 37 -12.40 22.89 25.29
C THR A 37 -11.19 22.06 24.87
N SER A 38 -10.92 21.85 23.58
CA SER A 38 -10.03 22.67 22.74
C SER A 38 -8.65 22.97 23.36
N ASP A 39 -7.64 22.46 22.66
CA ASP A 39 -6.24 22.89 22.53
C ASP A 39 -5.11 22.37 23.44
N ALA A 40 -4.00 22.15 22.72
CA ALA A 40 -2.60 22.10 23.15
C ALA A 40 -2.03 20.75 23.61
N ASN A 41 -2.04 19.76 22.71
CA ASN A 41 -0.90 18.84 22.51
C ASN A 41 -0.84 18.39 21.04
N ALA A 42 -0.79 19.37 20.14
CA ALA A 42 -0.10 19.18 18.88
C ALA A 42 1.40 19.17 19.20
N PRO A 43 2.19 18.17 18.79
CA PRO A 43 3.63 18.34 18.81
C PRO A 43 3.96 19.55 17.94
N ASP A 44 4.63 20.51 18.57
CA ASP A 44 5.24 21.69 17.99
C ASP A 44 5.97 21.33 16.68
N ALA A 45 5.39 21.75 15.55
CA ALA A 45 5.89 21.54 14.20
C ALA A 45 7.00 22.54 13.85
N ASP A 46 7.88 22.87 14.81
CA ASP A 46 8.91 23.88 14.66
C ASP A 46 10.33 23.28 14.79
N ALA A 47 11.15 23.59 13.80
CA ALA A 47 12.60 23.37 13.67
C ALA A 47 13.22 21.95 13.65
N ARG A 48 12.57 20.88 14.14
CA ARG A 48 13.22 19.53 14.15
C ARG A 48 12.99 18.70 12.89
N ASP A 49 11.94 18.95 12.11
CA ASP A 49 11.66 18.19 10.87
C ASP A 49 12.33 18.77 9.62
N ALA A 50 12.69 20.07 9.64
CA ALA A 50 13.43 20.72 8.56
C ALA A 50 14.85 20.16 8.37
N ALA A 51 15.39 19.46 9.37
CA ALA A 51 16.71 18.83 9.30
C ALA A 51 16.70 17.46 8.59
N ALA A 52 15.55 16.79 8.48
CA ALA A 52 15.42 15.51 7.78
C ALA A 52 15.17 15.69 6.26
N ASP A 53 14.67 16.85 5.85
CA ASP A 53 14.53 17.24 4.43
C ASP A 53 15.88 17.72 3.83
N ALA A 54 16.94 17.77 4.65
CA ALA A 54 18.25 18.33 4.30
C ALA A 54 19.30 17.25 4.03
N ALA A 55 19.38 16.77 2.77
CA ALA A 55 20.61 16.10 2.31
C ALA A 55 20.87 16.21 0.79
N ASP A 56 19.85 16.38 -0.07
CA ASP A 56 20.07 16.52 -1.52
C ASP A 56 19.86 17.96 -2.03
N PRO A 57 20.88 18.60 -2.63
CA PRO A 57 20.80 19.94 -3.19
C PRO A 57 19.68 20.16 -4.22
N LEU A 58 19.23 19.10 -4.91
CA LEU A 58 18.15 19.20 -5.90
C LEU A 58 16.78 19.38 -5.24
N VAL A 59 16.58 18.78 -4.07
CA VAL A 59 15.34 18.90 -3.30
C VAL A 59 15.32 20.23 -2.56
N THR A 60 16.42 20.62 -1.92
CA THR A 60 16.51 21.89 -1.18
C THR A 60 16.49 23.12 -2.08
N ALA A 61 16.85 22.99 -3.36
CA ALA A 61 16.73 24.07 -4.34
C ALA A 61 15.39 24.07 -5.10
N HIS A 62 14.51 23.09 -4.87
CA HIS A 62 13.29 22.86 -5.66
C HIS A 62 13.56 22.74 -7.18
N GLY A 63 14.73 22.20 -7.54
CA GLY A 63 15.18 22.09 -8.92
C GLY A 63 15.69 23.39 -9.53
N SER A 64 16.29 23.27 -10.72
CA SER A 64 16.91 24.41 -11.42
C SER A 64 15.95 25.28 -12.24
N GLY A 65 14.70 24.83 -12.44
CA GLY A 65 13.73 25.49 -13.34
C GLY A 65 14.09 25.41 -14.83
N LYS A 66 15.09 24.60 -15.20
CA LYS A 66 15.60 24.50 -16.58
C LYS A 66 14.56 24.04 -17.61
N ASP A 67 13.50 23.35 -17.18
CA ASP A 67 12.44 22.84 -18.05
C ASP A 67 11.34 23.90 -18.28
N GLY A 68 11.53 25.14 -17.79
CA GLY A 68 10.63 26.27 -17.99
C GLY A 68 9.27 26.10 -17.31
N PRO A 69 8.28 26.96 -17.62
CA PRO A 69 6.94 26.82 -17.07
C PRO A 69 6.17 25.67 -17.75
N LEU A 70 5.31 25.00 -16.98
CA LEU A 70 4.43 23.93 -17.46
C LEU A 70 2.96 24.30 -17.24
N GLU A 71 2.12 24.13 -18.28
CA GLU A 71 0.67 24.21 -18.16
C GLU A 71 0.04 22.85 -18.51
N VAL A 72 -0.83 22.34 -17.64
CA VAL A 72 -1.47 21.02 -17.75
C VAL A 72 -2.98 21.21 -17.83
N VAL A 73 -3.56 20.84 -18.97
CA VAL A 73 -5.01 20.95 -19.26
C VAL A 73 -5.71 19.60 -19.46
N SER A 74 -4.93 18.52 -19.51
CA SER A 74 -5.40 17.13 -19.61
C SER A 74 -4.43 16.20 -18.88
N PRO A 75 -4.80 14.94 -18.58
CA PRO A 75 -3.89 13.99 -17.96
C PRO A 75 -2.57 13.82 -18.73
N VAL A 76 -1.44 13.88 -18.03
CA VAL A 76 -0.09 13.73 -18.56
C VAL A 76 0.79 12.91 -17.61
N VAL A 77 1.60 12.03 -18.17
CA VAL A 77 2.70 11.38 -17.46
C VAL A 77 3.93 12.28 -17.56
N VAL A 78 4.40 12.79 -16.42
CA VAL A 78 5.47 13.82 -16.38
C VAL A 78 6.88 13.23 -16.20
N ASN A 79 6.95 11.99 -15.73
CA ASN A 79 8.18 11.27 -15.45
C ASN A 79 8.52 10.29 -16.58
N GLY A 80 9.82 10.09 -16.79
CA GLY A 80 10.36 8.98 -17.57
C GLY A 80 10.88 7.87 -16.65
N TYR A 81 10.82 6.61 -17.08
CA TYR A 81 11.18 5.46 -16.23
C TYR A 81 12.13 4.52 -16.95
N ALA A 82 13.09 3.97 -16.22
CA ALA A 82 14.00 2.93 -16.68
C ALA A 82 14.25 1.91 -15.57
N ALA A 83 14.00 0.62 -15.84
CA ALA A 83 14.32 -0.45 -14.91
C ALA A 83 15.83 -0.68 -14.84
N VAL A 84 16.38 -0.85 -13.64
CA VAL A 84 17.78 -1.20 -13.45
C VAL A 84 17.99 -2.67 -13.81
N ALA A 85 18.96 -2.95 -14.68
CA ALA A 85 19.20 -4.28 -15.23
C ALA A 85 20.27 -5.08 -14.47
N ALA A 86 21.11 -4.42 -13.67
CA ALA A 86 22.21 -5.06 -12.95
C ALA A 86 22.43 -4.41 -11.58
N ILE A 87 22.96 -5.21 -10.65
CA ILE A 87 23.37 -4.73 -9.33
C ILE A 87 24.37 -3.58 -9.50
N ALA A 88 24.15 -2.48 -8.77
CA ALA A 88 25.03 -1.33 -8.74
C ALA A 88 25.46 -1.08 -7.28
N PRO A 89 26.71 -1.38 -6.90
CA PRO A 89 27.19 -1.19 -5.53
C PRO A 89 27.28 0.28 -5.13
N ALA A 90 27.24 0.56 -3.82
CA ALA A 90 27.54 1.89 -3.30
C ALA A 90 28.92 2.37 -3.81
N GLY A 91 29.04 3.68 -4.05
CA GLY A 91 30.28 4.27 -4.60
C GLY A 91 30.38 4.25 -6.13
N THR A 92 29.54 3.48 -6.85
CA THR A 92 29.49 3.55 -8.32
C THR A 92 28.77 4.79 -8.82
N ARG A 93 29.09 5.21 -10.05
CA ARG A 93 28.42 6.31 -10.76
C ARG A 93 27.67 5.84 -12.00
N VAL A 94 27.76 4.56 -12.35
CA VAL A 94 27.18 4.03 -13.59
C VAL A 94 26.10 3.02 -13.24
N LEU A 95 24.91 3.27 -13.79
CA LEU A 95 23.78 2.35 -13.75
C LEU A 95 23.64 1.67 -15.11
N THR A 96 23.45 0.36 -15.12
CA THR A 96 23.01 -0.37 -16.31
C THR A 96 21.50 -0.51 -16.23
N VAL A 97 20.79 0.00 -17.23
CA VAL A 97 19.31 -0.08 -17.33
C VAL A 97 18.90 -0.99 -18.48
N GLU A 98 17.68 -1.50 -18.47
CA GLU A 98 17.20 -2.36 -19.57
C GLU A 98 16.95 -1.56 -20.85
N SER A 99 16.40 -0.36 -20.68
CA SER A 99 16.19 0.62 -21.73
C SER A 99 16.35 2.00 -21.10
N VAL A 100 16.96 2.93 -21.84
CA VAL A 100 17.11 4.31 -21.38
C VAL A 100 15.80 5.09 -21.45
N GLY A 101 14.77 4.57 -22.14
CA GLY A 101 13.45 5.20 -22.21
C GLY A 101 13.53 6.68 -22.56
N GLU A 102 12.95 7.51 -21.69
CA GLU A 102 12.91 8.99 -21.81
C GLU A 102 14.05 9.70 -21.07
N MET A 103 15.09 8.97 -20.66
CA MET A 103 16.25 9.57 -19.97
C MET A 103 17.07 10.42 -20.94
N THR A 104 17.41 11.63 -20.51
CA THR A 104 18.22 12.58 -21.29
C THR A 104 19.43 13.04 -20.49
N VAL A 105 20.53 13.35 -21.19
CA VAL A 105 21.69 13.98 -20.56
C VAL A 105 21.29 15.30 -19.90
N GLY A 106 21.81 15.54 -18.70
CA GLY A 106 21.51 16.70 -17.86
C GLY A 106 20.23 16.57 -17.03
N ALA A 107 19.40 15.54 -17.22
CA ALA A 107 18.18 15.32 -16.44
C ALA A 107 18.48 15.08 -14.96
N ALA A 108 17.67 15.66 -14.07
CA ALA A 108 17.58 15.20 -12.70
C ALA A 108 16.87 13.83 -12.70
N VAL A 109 17.33 12.93 -11.84
CA VAL A 109 16.81 11.58 -11.71
C VAL A 109 16.73 11.16 -10.26
N ILE A 110 15.76 10.31 -9.94
CA ILE A 110 15.72 9.53 -8.70
C ILE A 110 16.20 8.12 -9.03
N VAL A 111 17.17 7.62 -8.28
CA VAL A 111 17.50 6.20 -8.21
C VAL A 111 16.76 5.63 -7.00
N TRP A 112 15.88 4.66 -7.21
CA TRP A 112 15.00 4.15 -6.15
C TRP A 112 14.94 2.63 -6.15
N GLN A 113 15.19 2.02 -4.99
CA GLN A 113 14.96 0.61 -4.74
C GLN A 113 13.51 0.39 -4.28
N THR A 114 12.57 0.36 -5.22
CA THR A 114 11.13 0.22 -4.95
C THR A 114 10.75 -1.09 -4.26
N ALA A 115 11.40 -2.19 -4.64
CA ALA A 115 11.10 -3.54 -4.16
C ALA A 115 12.37 -4.40 -4.07
N GLY A 116 12.24 -5.73 -3.98
CA GLY A 116 13.38 -6.67 -3.97
C GLY A 116 13.66 -7.28 -2.60
N LEU A 117 12.67 -7.29 -1.71
CA LEU A 117 12.74 -8.05 -0.47
C LEU A 117 12.72 -9.55 -0.80
N SER A 118 13.59 -10.33 -0.14
CA SER A 118 13.48 -11.79 -0.21
C SER A 118 12.13 -12.22 0.39
N PRO A 119 11.34 -13.08 -0.28
CA PRO A 119 10.03 -13.47 0.23
C PRO A 119 10.09 -13.98 1.68
N PRO A 120 9.37 -13.33 2.63
CA PRO A 120 9.22 -13.86 3.98
C PRO A 120 8.29 -15.08 3.98
N THR A 121 8.19 -15.74 5.14
CA THR A 121 7.19 -16.78 5.35
C THR A 121 5.78 -16.21 5.07
N PRO A 122 4.96 -16.90 4.27
CA PRO A 122 3.57 -16.53 4.05
C PRO A 122 2.76 -16.43 5.36
N GLY A 123 1.94 -15.40 5.47
CA GLY A 123 1.07 -15.15 6.63
C GLY A 123 1.70 -14.36 7.77
N GLU A 124 2.97 -13.95 7.65
CA GLU A 124 3.64 -13.07 8.61
C GLU A 124 3.02 -11.67 8.59
N ASP A 125 2.38 -11.28 9.68
CA ASP A 125 1.67 -10.02 9.82
C ASP A 125 2.43 -8.95 10.64
N ALA A 126 3.60 -9.33 11.17
CA ALA A 126 4.47 -8.44 11.90
C ALA A 126 4.93 -7.24 11.03
N PRO A 127 5.03 -6.02 11.60
CA PRO A 127 5.48 -4.87 10.84
C PRO A 127 6.87 -5.05 10.23
N ILE A 128 7.00 -4.77 8.94
CA ILE A 128 8.24 -4.81 8.18
C ILE A 128 9.12 -3.65 8.62
N LYS A 129 10.29 -3.97 9.19
CA LYS A 129 11.27 -2.99 9.65
C LYS A 129 12.58 -3.20 8.87
N PRO A 130 12.78 -2.48 7.75
CA PRO A 130 14.04 -2.56 7.00
C PRO A 130 15.21 -2.19 7.90
N GLU A 131 16.28 -2.96 7.86
CA GLU A 131 17.54 -2.64 8.54
C GLU A 131 18.12 -1.32 7.99
N ALA A 132 18.95 -0.66 8.79
CA ALA A 132 19.48 0.66 8.47
C ALA A 132 20.24 0.68 7.12
N ASP A 133 21.02 -0.36 6.84
CA ASP A 133 21.80 -0.55 5.61
C ASP A 133 21.01 -1.19 4.47
N SER A 134 19.78 -1.66 4.71
CA SER A 134 18.92 -2.23 3.68
C SER A 134 18.60 -1.19 2.60
N PRO A 135 18.74 -1.51 1.30
CA PRO A 135 18.38 -0.58 0.23
C PRO A 135 16.86 -0.45 0.07
N LEU A 136 16.04 -1.33 0.66
CA LEU A 136 14.61 -1.41 0.40
C LEU A 136 13.86 -0.09 0.65
N GLY A 137 13.23 0.48 -0.37
CA GLY A 137 12.56 1.78 -0.31
C GLY A 137 13.52 2.98 -0.36
N ARG A 138 14.84 2.82 -0.20
CA ARG A 138 15.79 3.94 -0.25
C ARG A 138 15.83 4.58 -1.63
N TYR A 139 15.90 5.90 -1.65
CA TYR A 139 16.02 6.69 -2.87
C TYR A 139 17.16 7.71 -2.74
N THR A 140 17.68 8.16 -3.88
CA THR A 140 18.63 9.27 -3.95
C THR A 140 18.41 10.04 -5.25
N PHE A 141 18.64 11.35 -5.24
CA PHE A 141 18.68 12.12 -6.47
C PHE A 141 20.07 12.12 -7.08
N ALA A 142 20.14 12.28 -8.40
CA ALA A 142 21.37 12.50 -9.15
C ALA A 142 21.06 13.28 -10.44
N ARG A 143 22.10 13.57 -11.22
CA ARG A 143 21.99 14.15 -12.56
C ARG A 143 22.68 13.26 -13.57
N VAL A 144 22.03 13.04 -14.72
CA VAL A 144 22.61 12.26 -15.83
C VAL A 144 23.72 13.07 -16.50
N VAL A 145 24.93 12.52 -16.57
CA VAL A 145 26.10 13.13 -17.23
C VAL A 145 26.29 12.62 -18.64
N SER A 146 26.10 11.32 -18.86
CA SER A 146 26.21 10.70 -20.18
C SER A 146 25.35 9.45 -20.26
N ILE A 147 24.95 9.12 -21.48
CA ILE A 147 24.24 7.89 -21.82
C ILE A 147 25.04 7.22 -22.94
N ASP A 148 25.46 5.98 -22.69
CA ASP A 148 26.13 5.12 -23.67
C ASP A 148 25.41 3.79 -23.74
N ALA A 149 24.62 3.59 -24.79
CA ALA A 149 23.69 2.49 -24.93
C ALA A 149 22.80 2.33 -23.68
N SER A 150 22.93 1.23 -22.93
CA SER A 150 22.18 0.93 -21.71
C SER A 150 22.85 1.45 -20.42
N LYS A 151 23.97 2.17 -20.52
CA LYS A 151 24.70 2.71 -19.37
C LYS A 151 24.38 4.18 -19.17
N VAL A 152 23.89 4.52 -17.98
CA VAL A 152 23.62 5.88 -17.55
C VAL A 152 24.68 6.27 -16.52
N THR A 153 25.47 7.30 -16.81
CA THR A 153 26.49 7.82 -15.88
C THR A 153 25.92 9.00 -15.11
N LEU A 154 26.10 9.00 -13.78
CA LEU A 154 25.62 9.99 -12.85
C LEU A 154 26.72 10.99 -12.44
N ASP A 155 26.30 12.20 -12.06
CA ASP A 155 27.17 13.28 -11.57
C ASP A 155 27.84 12.94 -10.22
N ARG A 156 27.20 12.09 -9.42
CA ARG A 156 27.68 11.64 -8.11
C ARG A 156 27.57 10.13 -7.95
N ALA A 157 28.35 9.62 -6.99
CA ALA A 157 28.33 8.21 -6.64
C ALA A 157 27.08 7.86 -5.84
N LEU A 158 26.58 6.63 -5.99
CA LEU A 158 25.46 6.14 -5.20
C LEU A 158 25.85 6.04 -3.72
N PRO A 159 25.05 6.60 -2.79
CA PRO A 159 25.31 6.52 -1.35
C PRO A 159 25.02 5.13 -0.77
N PHE A 160 24.21 4.33 -1.45
CA PHE A 160 23.88 2.94 -1.11
C PHE A 160 23.84 2.09 -2.39
N GLY A 161 24.00 0.77 -2.26
CA GLY A 161 23.88 -0.14 -3.40
C GLY A 161 22.43 -0.40 -3.78
N VAL A 162 22.17 -0.67 -5.05
CA VAL A 162 20.85 -1.11 -5.55
C VAL A 162 20.94 -2.48 -6.23
N LEU A 163 19.86 -3.23 -6.14
CA LEU A 163 19.66 -4.53 -6.77
C LEU A 163 19.07 -4.36 -8.17
N ALA A 164 19.25 -5.36 -9.04
CA ALA A 164 18.52 -5.37 -10.32
C ALA A 164 17.01 -5.60 -10.10
N SER A 165 16.65 -6.48 -9.16
CA SER A 165 15.26 -6.75 -8.82
C SER A 165 14.65 -5.58 -8.05
N GLY A 166 13.68 -4.90 -8.66
CA GLY A 166 12.88 -3.88 -8.01
C GLY A 166 13.52 -2.50 -7.87
N ALA A 167 14.65 -2.22 -8.54
CA ALA A 167 15.19 -0.87 -8.63
C ALA A 167 14.87 -0.20 -9.97
N GLN A 168 14.60 1.10 -9.92
CA GLN A 168 14.32 1.92 -11.08
C GLN A 168 15.03 3.27 -11.03
N LEU A 169 15.24 3.83 -12.22
CA LEU A 169 15.66 5.19 -12.45
C LEU A 169 14.46 5.98 -12.97
N VAL A 170 14.17 7.13 -12.35
CA VAL A 170 13.01 7.97 -12.67
C VAL A 170 13.49 9.37 -13.03
N ARG A 171 13.18 9.85 -14.24
CA ARG A 171 13.46 11.23 -14.67
C ARG A 171 12.53 12.17 -13.92
N VAL A 172 13.10 13.21 -13.31
CA VAL A 172 12.35 14.23 -12.57
C VAL A 172 12.47 15.56 -13.31
N PRO A 173 11.36 16.11 -13.83
CA PRO A 173 11.36 17.43 -14.44
C PRO A 173 11.58 18.55 -13.40
N GLU A 174 12.26 19.61 -13.84
CA GLU A 174 12.63 20.79 -13.06
C GLU A 174 12.02 22.04 -13.69
N HIS A 175 10.78 22.38 -13.32
CA HIS A 175 10.04 23.51 -13.88
C HIS A 175 10.24 24.80 -13.07
N THR A 176 9.98 25.96 -13.68
CA THR A 176 9.88 27.22 -12.94
C THR A 176 8.53 27.28 -12.21
N ASP A 177 7.45 27.52 -12.96
CA ASP A 177 6.09 27.51 -12.45
C ASP A 177 5.32 26.36 -13.11
N VAL A 178 4.42 25.74 -12.35
CA VAL A 178 3.55 24.69 -12.87
C VAL A 178 2.11 25.08 -12.61
N THR A 179 1.29 25.06 -13.65
CA THR A 179 -0.15 25.31 -13.56
C THR A 179 -0.91 24.07 -14.00
N VAL A 180 -1.56 23.40 -13.06
CA VAL A 180 -2.51 22.32 -13.35
C VAL A 180 -3.91 22.91 -13.33
N LYS A 181 -4.51 23.08 -14.51
CA LYS A 181 -5.85 23.63 -14.65
C LYS A 181 -6.90 22.62 -14.19
N ALA A 182 -8.12 23.09 -13.94
CA ALA A 182 -9.28 22.21 -13.79
C ALA A 182 -9.40 21.29 -15.03
N GLY A 183 -9.51 19.97 -14.80
CA GLY A 183 -9.50 18.94 -15.84
C GLY A 183 -8.09 18.47 -16.27
N GLY A 184 -7.04 19.19 -15.88
CA GLY A 184 -5.65 18.75 -15.99
C GLY A 184 -5.28 17.77 -14.88
N ALA A 185 -4.39 16.83 -15.19
CA ALA A 185 -3.84 15.94 -14.18
C ALA A 185 -2.38 15.55 -14.46
N LEU A 186 -1.55 15.52 -13.42
CA LEU A 186 -0.25 14.85 -13.45
C LEU A 186 -0.42 13.45 -12.87
N VAL A 187 -0.07 12.43 -13.67
CA VAL A 187 -0.29 11.02 -13.34
C VAL A 187 0.97 10.18 -13.52
N ALA A 188 1.06 9.05 -12.80
CA ALA A 188 2.17 8.12 -12.94
C ALA A 188 1.85 7.03 -13.97
N LYS A 189 2.89 6.45 -14.57
CA LYS A 189 2.76 5.14 -15.22
C LYS A 189 2.51 4.08 -14.12
N PRO A 190 1.57 3.14 -14.29
CA PRO A 190 1.41 2.01 -13.36
C PRO A 190 2.71 1.24 -13.15
N TRP A 191 2.95 0.78 -11.92
CA TRP A 191 4.02 -0.16 -11.62
C TRP A 191 3.79 -1.48 -12.37
N ASP A 192 4.79 -1.89 -13.17
CA ASP A 192 4.72 -3.08 -14.02
C ASP A 192 5.48 -4.30 -13.45
N GLY A 193 5.94 -4.23 -12.21
CA GLY A 193 6.88 -5.19 -11.61
C GLY A 193 8.34 -4.79 -11.71
N ARG A 194 8.65 -3.74 -12.48
CA ARG A 194 10.02 -3.30 -12.76
C ARG A 194 10.19 -1.78 -12.62
N SER A 195 9.21 -1.00 -13.07
CA SER A 195 9.25 0.47 -13.10
C SER A 195 7.86 1.08 -13.06
N GLY A 196 7.76 2.36 -12.70
CA GLY A 196 6.50 3.10 -12.57
C GLY A 196 6.13 3.38 -11.12
N GLY A 197 4.87 3.79 -10.93
CA GLY A 197 4.25 3.99 -9.62
C GLY A 197 4.65 5.28 -8.91
N ILE A 198 5.19 6.28 -9.60
CA ILE A 198 5.57 7.56 -8.98
C ILE A 198 5.30 8.76 -9.89
N VAL A 199 4.66 9.80 -9.35
CA VAL A 199 4.71 11.16 -9.88
C VAL A 199 5.77 11.92 -9.08
N ALA A 200 6.82 12.39 -9.72
CA ALA A 200 7.87 13.19 -9.08
C ALA A 200 8.13 14.47 -9.87
N MET A 201 8.16 15.62 -9.19
CA MET A 201 8.47 16.89 -9.86
C MET A 201 9.12 17.89 -8.91
N LEU A 202 9.92 18.78 -9.50
CA LEU A 202 10.55 19.92 -8.83
C LEU A 202 10.06 21.21 -9.50
N ALA A 203 9.62 22.19 -8.71
CA ALA A 203 9.17 23.50 -9.19
C ALA A 203 9.87 24.62 -8.41
N SER A 204 10.79 25.36 -9.04
CA SER A 204 11.55 26.40 -8.33
C SER A 204 10.70 27.61 -7.92
N GLY A 205 9.57 27.81 -8.60
CA GLY A 205 8.56 28.82 -8.31
C GLY A 205 7.27 28.23 -7.73
N THR A 206 6.13 28.65 -8.27
CA THR A 206 4.81 28.28 -7.74
C THR A 206 4.20 27.11 -8.52
N LEU A 207 3.74 26.10 -7.78
CA LEU A 207 2.80 25.10 -8.26
C LEU A 207 1.37 25.58 -7.99
N THR A 208 0.65 26.01 -9.02
CA THR A 208 -0.80 26.31 -8.96
C THR A 208 -1.59 25.10 -9.42
N ASN A 209 -2.25 24.40 -8.50
CA ASN A 209 -3.03 23.20 -8.77
C ASN A 209 -4.52 23.45 -8.52
N ASP A 210 -5.30 23.54 -9.59
CA ASP A 210 -6.77 23.53 -9.59
C ASP A 210 -7.35 22.22 -10.17
N GLY A 211 -6.47 21.27 -10.50
CA GLY A 211 -6.81 19.94 -11.00
C GLY A 211 -6.34 18.85 -10.02
N ALA A 212 -5.61 17.87 -10.54
CA ALA A 212 -5.13 16.74 -9.74
C ALA A 212 -3.65 16.39 -9.98
N ILE A 213 -2.95 16.02 -8.92
CA ILE A 213 -1.64 15.36 -9.00
C ILE A 213 -1.79 14.03 -8.28
N HIS A 214 -1.78 12.91 -8.99
CA HIS A 214 -2.08 11.65 -8.34
C HIS A 214 -1.34 10.43 -8.87
N ALA A 215 -1.12 9.50 -7.95
CA ALA A 215 -0.63 8.15 -8.18
C ALA A 215 -1.63 7.13 -7.61
N ASP A 216 -2.93 7.31 -7.86
CA ASP A 216 -3.97 6.41 -7.34
C ASP A 216 -3.97 5.08 -8.09
N GLY A 217 -3.99 3.95 -7.37
CA GLY A 217 -4.10 2.60 -7.94
C GLY A 217 -2.97 2.20 -8.91
N VAL A 218 -1.82 2.87 -8.84
CA VAL A 218 -0.67 2.65 -9.74
C VAL A 218 0.59 2.15 -9.02
N GLY A 219 0.46 1.75 -7.76
CA GLY A 219 1.46 1.06 -6.95
C GLY A 219 1.49 -0.46 -7.19
N PHE A 220 1.83 -1.24 -6.17
CA PHE A 220 1.93 -2.70 -6.34
C PHE A 220 0.60 -3.30 -6.82
N ARG A 221 0.70 -4.25 -7.76
CA ARG A 221 -0.46 -4.80 -8.47
C ARG A 221 -1.33 -5.65 -7.55
N GLY A 222 -2.64 -5.58 -7.77
CA GLY A 222 -3.58 -6.49 -7.10
C GLY A 222 -3.45 -7.93 -7.62
N GLY A 223 -3.88 -8.89 -6.79
CA GLY A 223 -3.93 -10.29 -7.18
C GLY A 223 -4.92 -10.50 -8.32
N PRO A 224 -4.52 -11.12 -9.45
CA PRO A 224 -5.45 -11.46 -10.52
C PRO A 224 -6.51 -12.46 -10.03
N GLY A 225 -7.75 -12.27 -10.47
CA GLY A 225 -8.86 -13.16 -10.14
C GLY A 225 -8.82 -14.42 -11.01
N PHE A 226 -9.26 -15.55 -10.46
CA PHE A 226 -9.28 -16.84 -11.16
C PHE A 226 -10.58 -17.59 -10.94
N GLY A 227 -11.13 -18.14 -12.02
CA GLY A 227 -12.23 -19.11 -11.96
C GLY A 227 -11.66 -20.52 -11.89
N GLN A 228 -11.89 -21.21 -10.78
CA GLN A 228 -11.51 -22.61 -10.62
C GLN A 228 -12.72 -23.51 -10.92
N ILE A 229 -12.62 -24.41 -11.90
CA ILE A 229 -13.75 -25.32 -12.17
C ILE A 229 -13.80 -26.42 -11.09
N GLY A 230 -14.72 -26.28 -10.14
CA GLY A 230 -15.12 -27.32 -9.19
C GLY A 230 -14.87 -27.01 -7.70
N TYR A 231 -15.61 -27.71 -6.84
CA TYR A 231 -15.49 -27.57 -5.38
C TYR A 231 -14.14 -28.09 -4.87
N VAL A 232 -13.27 -27.18 -4.41
CA VAL A 232 -12.01 -27.54 -3.76
C VAL A 232 -12.10 -27.28 -2.24
N GLU A 233 -12.06 -28.36 -1.46
CA GLU A 233 -12.30 -28.31 0.00
C GLU A 233 -11.01 -28.44 0.87
N LYS A 234 -9.82 -28.59 0.26
CA LYS A 234 -8.55 -28.93 0.97
C LYS A 234 -7.48 -27.82 1.00
N CYS A 235 -7.88 -26.57 1.20
CA CYS A 235 -7.04 -25.37 1.03
C CYS A 235 -6.90 -24.55 2.33
N ALA A 236 -6.53 -25.20 3.44
CA ALA A 236 -6.30 -24.49 4.71
C ALA A 236 -4.84 -24.00 4.88
N ASP A 237 -3.97 -24.33 3.93
CA ASP A 237 -2.57 -23.93 3.99
C ASP A 237 -2.42 -22.46 3.60
N LEU A 238 -1.38 -21.80 4.10
CA LEU A 238 -1.12 -20.40 3.77
C LEU A 238 -0.59 -20.20 2.35
N SER A 239 -0.27 -21.29 1.65
CA SER A 239 0.30 -21.31 0.30
C SER A 239 -0.02 -22.60 -0.44
N GLY A 240 -0.31 -22.48 -1.73
CA GLY A 240 -0.44 -23.62 -2.62
C GLY A 240 -0.63 -23.22 -4.08
N PRO A 241 -0.67 -24.20 -4.98
CA PRO A 241 -0.90 -23.96 -6.40
C PRO A 241 -2.22 -23.25 -6.66
N VAL A 242 -2.24 -22.23 -7.53
CA VAL A 242 -3.47 -21.47 -7.83
C VAL A 242 -4.55 -22.28 -8.56
N ASP A 243 -4.22 -23.47 -9.07
CA ASP A 243 -5.15 -24.46 -9.62
C ASP A 243 -5.67 -25.45 -8.56
N GLY A 244 -5.19 -25.35 -7.32
CA GLY A 244 -5.46 -26.28 -6.22
C GLY A 244 -6.33 -25.75 -5.08
N GLY A 245 -7.11 -24.67 -5.27
CA GLY A 245 -7.99 -24.09 -4.25
C GLY A 245 -7.48 -22.77 -3.66
N PHE A 246 -6.41 -22.20 -4.22
CA PHE A 246 -5.71 -21.03 -3.70
C PHE A 246 -5.82 -19.87 -4.68
N SER A 247 -6.07 -18.66 -4.20
CA SER A 247 -6.16 -17.47 -5.07
C SER A 247 -4.86 -16.67 -5.09
N ALA A 248 -4.67 -15.81 -6.10
CA ALA A 248 -3.49 -14.95 -6.15
C ALA A 248 -3.44 -13.97 -4.99
N ARG A 249 -2.22 -13.75 -4.50
CA ARG A 249 -1.88 -12.68 -3.58
C ARG A 249 -1.72 -11.37 -4.35
N GLY A 250 -1.91 -10.26 -3.66
CA GLY A 250 -1.44 -8.97 -4.13
C GLY A 250 0.08 -8.90 -4.14
N GLU A 251 0.63 -8.11 -5.05
CA GLU A 251 2.04 -7.80 -5.09
C GLU A 251 2.43 -6.94 -3.89
N GLY A 252 3.67 -7.11 -3.43
CA GLY A 252 4.28 -6.27 -2.40
C GLY A 252 5.79 -6.18 -2.60
N LEU A 253 6.51 -5.78 -1.55
CA LEU A 253 7.96 -5.58 -1.56
C LEU A 253 8.76 -6.81 -2.02
N ALA A 254 8.21 -8.01 -1.81
CA ALA A 254 8.76 -9.28 -2.29
C ALA A 254 8.15 -9.69 -3.64
N THR A 255 8.48 -8.98 -4.71
CA THR A 255 7.89 -9.16 -6.05
C THR A 255 8.10 -10.57 -6.63
N ALA A 256 9.11 -11.30 -6.18
CA ALA A 256 9.34 -12.69 -6.57
C ALA A 256 8.24 -13.66 -6.09
N ALA A 257 7.41 -13.26 -5.12
CA ALA A 257 6.26 -14.04 -4.65
C ALA A 257 4.95 -13.69 -5.37
N PHE A 258 4.97 -12.71 -6.28
CA PHE A 258 3.78 -12.29 -7.01
C PHE A 258 3.59 -13.14 -8.27
N VAL A 259 2.36 -13.55 -8.50
CA VAL A 259 1.94 -14.26 -9.72
C VAL A 259 1.20 -13.26 -10.60
N PRO A 260 1.79 -12.83 -11.73
CA PRO A 260 1.14 -11.88 -12.64
C PRO A 260 0.03 -12.52 -13.47
N ASP A 261 0.04 -13.84 -13.63
CA ASP A 261 -0.88 -14.62 -14.46
C ASP A 261 -1.03 -16.04 -13.88
N ALA A 262 -2.25 -16.50 -13.57
CA ALA A 262 -2.49 -17.87 -13.06
C ALA A 262 -2.16 -18.96 -14.09
N SER A 263 -2.16 -18.64 -15.37
CA SER A 263 -1.84 -19.63 -16.40
C SER A 263 -0.34 -20.00 -16.40
N ALA A 264 0.47 -19.26 -15.64
CA ALA A 264 1.88 -19.58 -15.44
C ALA A 264 2.04 -20.93 -14.72
N PRO A 265 2.75 -21.91 -15.31
CA PRO A 265 3.00 -23.20 -14.68
C PRO A 265 3.68 -23.03 -13.31
N GLY A 266 3.10 -23.61 -12.26
CA GLY A 266 3.63 -23.56 -10.90
C GLY A 266 3.34 -22.26 -10.14
N ALA A 267 2.40 -21.44 -10.60
CA ALA A 267 1.90 -20.28 -9.87
C ALA A 267 1.45 -20.65 -8.44
N ILE A 268 2.03 -20.00 -7.43
CA ILE A 268 1.72 -20.21 -6.01
C ILE A 268 0.92 -19.03 -5.47
N GLY A 269 -0.33 -19.30 -5.08
CA GLY A 269 -1.24 -18.40 -4.39
C GLY A 269 -1.33 -18.73 -2.91
N GLY A 270 -2.36 -18.22 -2.24
CA GLY A 270 -2.75 -18.62 -0.90
C GLY A 270 -3.16 -17.49 0.03
N SER A 271 -3.80 -17.86 1.13
CA SER A 271 -4.38 -16.96 2.13
C SER A 271 -3.37 -16.21 2.98
N GLY A 272 -2.13 -16.68 3.09
CA GLY A 272 -1.09 -15.87 3.73
C GLY A 272 -0.89 -14.54 2.98
N ASN A 273 -0.56 -13.47 3.66
CA ASN A 273 0.03 -12.31 3.00
C ASN A 273 1.51 -12.60 2.73
N VAL A 274 2.14 -11.87 1.81
CA VAL A 274 3.60 -11.87 1.66
C VAL A 274 4.07 -10.44 1.69
N ALA A 275 4.89 -10.11 2.70
CA ALA A 275 5.24 -8.73 3.00
C ALA A 275 3.95 -7.88 3.10
N ASN A 276 3.92 -6.74 2.42
CA ASN A 276 2.78 -5.84 2.41
C ASN A 276 1.72 -6.18 1.32
N GLY A 277 1.91 -7.24 0.53
CA GLY A 277 0.89 -7.72 -0.41
C GLY A 277 -0.15 -8.60 0.29
N GLY A 278 -1.44 -8.31 0.10
CA GLY A 278 -2.54 -9.05 0.72
C GLY A 278 -2.66 -10.49 0.23
N GLY A 279 -3.08 -11.41 1.11
CA GLY A 279 -3.31 -12.81 0.76
C GLY A 279 -4.54 -13.03 -0.12
N GLY A 280 -4.54 -14.10 -0.92
CA GLY A 280 -5.73 -14.52 -1.68
C GLY A 280 -6.84 -15.07 -0.77
N GLY A 281 -8.05 -15.16 -1.26
CA GLY A 281 -9.09 -15.99 -0.65
C GLY A 281 -8.80 -17.45 -0.96
N ASP A 282 -8.74 -18.30 0.06
CA ASP A 282 -8.60 -19.73 -0.16
C ASP A 282 -9.95 -20.43 -0.03
N CYS A 283 -10.08 -21.54 -0.74
CA CYS A 283 -11.27 -22.35 -0.76
C CYS A 283 -12.53 -21.64 -1.23
N HIS A 284 -13.61 -22.41 -1.29
CA HIS A 284 -14.87 -22.02 -1.89
C HIS A 284 -15.36 -20.62 -1.44
N ASN A 285 -15.02 -19.65 -2.27
CA ASN A 285 -15.52 -18.28 -2.35
C ASN A 285 -15.22 -17.44 -1.11
N ALA A 286 -14.05 -17.65 -0.50
CA ALA A 286 -13.49 -16.75 0.51
C ALA A 286 -12.96 -15.44 -0.11
N GLY A 287 -12.93 -14.38 0.70
CA GLY A 287 -12.50 -13.05 0.24
C GLY A 287 -10.99 -12.87 0.31
N GLY A 288 -10.46 -12.02 -0.58
CA GLY A 288 -9.05 -11.61 -0.56
C GLY A 288 -8.73 -10.61 0.56
N GLY A 289 -7.50 -10.65 1.07
CA GLY A 289 -7.00 -9.70 2.07
C GLY A 289 -6.57 -8.38 1.45
N GLY A 290 -6.75 -7.27 2.17
CA GLY A 290 -6.31 -5.95 1.72
C GLY A 290 -4.80 -5.78 1.78
N GLY A 291 -4.23 -4.89 0.95
CA GLY A 291 -2.81 -4.56 0.98
C GLY A 291 -2.39 -3.76 2.23
N GLY A 292 -1.10 -3.79 2.56
CA GLY A 292 -0.48 -3.04 3.66
C GLY A 292 0.40 -1.87 3.20
N ASN A 293 0.54 -0.84 4.06
CA ASN A 293 1.52 0.25 3.94
C ASN A 293 1.75 0.92 5.30
N GLY A 294 1.28 2.16 5.51
CA GLY A 294 1.41 2.89 6.77
C GLY A 294 0.65 2.20 7.90
N GLY A 295 -0.42 1.49 7.57
CA GLY A 295 -1.11 0.52 8.42
C GLY A 295 -1.05 -0.92 7.87
N GLN A 296 -1.62 -1.85 8.64
CA GLN A 296 -1.88 -3.22 8.20
C GLN A 296 -3.16 -3.29 7.34
N GLY A 297 -3.16 -4.14 6.32
CA GLY A 297 -4.35 -4.42 5.51
C GLY A 297 -5.42 -5.17 6.29
N GLY A 298 -6.67 -5.07 5.85
CA GLY A 298 -7.80 -5.79 6.43
C GLY A 298 -7.85 -7.26 6.01
N ARG A 299 -8.43 -8.11 6.85
CA ARG A 299 -8.65 -9.53 6.54
C ARG A 299 -9.79 -9.71 5.54
N GLY A 300 -9.67 -10.68 4.65
CA GLY A 300 -10.75 -11.15 3.79
C GLY A 300 -11.79 -11.98 4.53
N GLY A 301 -13.01 -12.03 4.01
CA GLY A 301 -14.14 -12.74 4.61
C GLY A 301 -14.03 -14.26 4.51
N VAL A 302 -14.75 -14.94 5.40
CA VAL A 302 -14.81 -16.40 5.50
C VAL A 302 -15.41 -17.05 4.25
N SER A 303 -15.01 -18.30 4.00
CA SER A 303 -15.50 -19.08 2.87
C SER A 303 -17.00 -19.34 2.94
N PHE A 304 -17.61 -19.65 1.79
CA PHE A 304 -19.00 -20.09 1.71
C PHE A 304 -19.22 -21.43 2.42
N ASP A 305 -18.25 -22.34 2.34
CA ASP A 305 -18.36 -23.72 2.82
C ASP A 305 -18.10 -23.85 4.33
N ASN A 306 -19.16 -23.64 5.13
CA ASN A 306 -19.14 -23.70 6.60
C ASN A 306 -18.34 -22.58 7.29
N ASP A 307 -18.27 -21.40 6.67
CA ASP A 307 -17.70 -20.19 7.27
C ASP A 307 -16.26 -20.40 7.77
N ARG A 308 -15.43 -21.11 7.00
CA ARG A 308 -14.04 -21.37 7.39
C ARG A 308 -13.23 -20.08 7.33
N VAL A 309 -12.31 -19.91 8.28
CA VAL A 309 -11.48 -18.71 8.42
C VAL A 309 -10.27 -18.78 7.50
N VAL A 310 -10.54 -18.87 6.20
CA VAL A 310 -9.57 -19.03 5.10
C VAL A 310 -9.58 -17.82 4.14
N GLY A 311 -10.20 -16.73 4.55
CA GLY A 311 -10.07 -15.44 3.89
C GLY A 311 -8.65 -14.90 4.01
N GLY A 312 -8.21 -14.17 2.98
CA GLY A 312 -6.85 -13.69 2.85
C GLY A 312 -6.42 -12.82 4.02
N HIS A 313 -5.18 -13.01 4.47
CA HIS A 313 -4.55 -12.19 5.48
C HIS A 313 -4.27 -10.80 4.90
N GLY A 314 -4.45 -9.77 5.73
CA GLY A 314 -4.08 -8.41 5.34
C GLY A 314 -2.56 -8.26 5.19
N GLY A 315 -2.12 -7.47 4.23
CA GLY A 315 -0.71 -7.13 4.04
C GLY A 315 -0.11 -6.48 5.28
N ALA A 316 1.13 -6.83 5.60
CA ALA A 316 1.82 -6.29 6.76
C ALA A 316 2.08 -4.78 6.63
N GLN A 317 2.09 -4.09 7.78
CA GLN A 317 2.52 -2.70 7.86
C GLN A 317 4.01 -2.57 7.50
N ILE A 318 4.38 -1.53 6.78
CA ILE A 318 5.78 -1.10 6.61
C ILE A 318 6.07 -0.10 7.72
N ALA A 319 6.88 -0.44 8.72
CA ALA A 319 7.21 0.43 9.85
C ALA A 319 8.50 1.23 9.62
N ALA A 320 8.52 2.01 8.54
CA ALA A 320 9.61 2.92 8.17
C ALA A 320 9.07 4.20 7.51
N GLY A 321 9.55 5.36 7.95
CA GLY A 321 9.05 6.66 7.51
C GLY A 321 9.55 7.11 6.13
N LEU A 322 9.17 8.32 5.73
CA LEU A 322 9.41 8.89 4.40
C LEU A 322 10.67 9.76 4.26
N ALA A 323 11.40 10.00 5.35
CA ALA A 323 12.61 10.85 5.31
C ALA A 323 13.67 10.33 4.30
N GLU A 324 13.99 9.03 4.36
CA GLU A 324 15.01 8.40 3.49
C GLU A 324 14.45 7.34 2.54
N ARG A 325 13.15 7.06 2.60
CA ARG A 325 12.52 5.94 1.89
C ARG A 325 11.17 6.34 1.29
N LEU A 326 10.80 5.73 0.18
CA LEU A 326 9.51 5.88 -0.47
C LEU A 326 8.86 4.51 -0.63
N TRP A 327 7.54 4.45 -0.51
CA TRP A 327 6.78 3.20 -0.46
C TRP A 327 5.59 3.20 -1.41
N LEU A 328 5.52 2.18 -2.26
CA LEU A 328 4.25 1.85 -2.93
C LEU A 328 3.33 1.15 -1.93
N GLY A 329 2.03 1.41 -2.05
CA GLY A 329 0.99 0.62 -1.39
C GLY A 329 1.00 -0.81 -1.90
N GLY A 330 0.81 -1.78 -1.00
CA GLY A 330 0.65 -3.18 -1.37
C GLY A 330 -0.66 -3.42 -2.13
N GLY A 331 -0.65 -4.35 -3.06
CA GLY A 331 -1.87 -4.82 -3.73
C GLY A 331 -2.73 -5.65 -2.78
N GLY A 332 -4.05 -5.60 -2.96
CA GLY A 332 -4.97 -6.54 -2.35
C GLY A 332 -4.91 -7.91 -3.03
N GLY A 333 -5.22 -8.98 -2.31
CA GLY A 333 -5.34 -10.33 -2.88
C GLY A 333 -6.66 -10.55 -3.60
N ALA A 334 -6.68 -11.52 -4.50
CA ALA A 334 -7.91 -11.94 -5.17
C ALA A 334 -8.81 -12.74 -4.22
N GLY A 335 -10.13 -12.62 -4.35
CA GLY A 335 -11.06 -13.59 -3.79
C GLY A 335 -11.09 -14.87 -4.60
N HIS A 336 -11.53 -15.96 -3.98
CA HIS A 336 -11.71 -17.24 -4.66
C HIS A 336 -12.94 -17.21 -5.56
N GLY A 337 -12.84 -17.77 -6.76
CA GLY A 337 -13.97 -18.05 -7.63
C GLY A 337 -14.01 -19.50 -8.09
N ASP A 338 -15.20 -20.09 -8.13
CA ASP A 338 -15.43 -21.49 -8.52
C ASP A 338 -16.32 -21.68 -9.77
N ASP A 339 -16.83 -20.58 -10.31
CA ASP A 339 -17.66 -20.54 -11.51
C ASP A 339 -16.86 -20.14 -12.78
N ASP A 340 -17.51 -20.20 -13.94
CA ASP A 340 -16.95 -20.00 -15.30
C ASP A 340 -16.03 -18.75 -15.37
N PRO A 341 -14.86 -18.81 -16.05
CA PRO A 341 -13.97 -17.65 -16.26
C PRO A 341 -14.62 -16.39 -16.84
N ASP A 342 -15.83 -16.48 -17.42
CA ASP A 342 -16.62 -15.33 -17.90
C ASP A 342 -17.39 -14.59 -16.78
N GLU A 343 -17.31 -15.03 -15.52
CA GLU A 343 -17.95 -14.37 -14.38
C GLU A 343 -17.08 -13.29 -13.69
N SER A 344 -17.72 -12.43 -12.89
CA SER A 344 -17.06 -11.31 -12.19
C SER A 344 -16.15 -11.82 -11.05
N LEU A 345 -14.89 -12.11 -11.37
CA LEU A 345 -13.89 -12.56 -10.41
C LEU A 345 -13.50 -11.44 -9.43
N GLY A 346 -13.28 -11.81 -8.17
CA GLY A 346 -12.84 -10.87 -7.12
C GLY A 346 -11.38 -10.47 -7.25
N VAL A 347 -10.98 -9.79 -8.33
CA VAL A 347 -9.62 -9.27 -8.51
C VAL A 347 -9.26 -8.30 -7.38
N GLY A 348 -8.04 -8.41 -6.85
CA GLY A 348 -7.52 -7.48 -5.84
C GLY A 348 -7.29 -6.07 -6.39
N GLY A 349 -7.47 -5.05 -5.56
CA GLY A 349 -7.16 -3.67 -5.91
C GLY A 349 -5.65 -3.41 -5.92
N ALA A 350 -5.17 -2.65 -6.89
CA ALA A 350 -3.79 -2.16 -6.91
C ALA A 350 -3.55 -1.12 -5.80
N GLY A 351 -2.38 -1.13 -5.19
CA GLY A 351 -2.01 -0.13 -4.19
C GLY A 351 -1.79 1.26 -4.81
N GLY A 352 -1.74 2.29 -3.97
CA GLY A 352 -1.34 3.64 -4.36
C GLY A 352 0.15 3.71 -4.66
N GLY A 353 0.53 4.60 -5.57
CA GLY A 353 1.91 4.88 -5.93
C GLY A 353 2.56 5.91 -5.00
N VAL A 354 3.45 6.72 -5.54
CA VAL A 354 4.10 7.82 -4.82
C VAL A 354 3.79 9.14 -5.50
N VAL A 355 3.44 10.17 -4.73
CA VAL A 355 3.49 11.55 -5.16
C VAL A 355 4.64 12.23 -4.43
N PHE A 356 5.62 12.74 -5.17
CA PHE A 356 6.77 13.49 -4.65
C PHE A 356 6.78 14.89 -5.27
N VAL A 357 6.50 15.90 -4.48
CA VAL A 357 6.48 17.30 -4.92
C VAL A 357 7.41 18.12 -4.06
N SER A 358 8.33 18.84 -4.70
CA SER A 358 9.12 19.88 -4.06
C SER A 358 8.91 21.19 -4.81
N ALA A 359 8.44 22.22 -4.12
CA ALA A 359 8.07 23.49 -4.76
C ALA A 359 8.41 24.72 -3.91
N GLY A 360 8.66 25.86 -4.54
CA GLY A 360 8.81 27.13 -3.82
C GLY A 360 7.52 27.55 -3.10
N ALA A 361 6.36 27.35 -3.74
CA ALA A 361 5.04 27.52 -3.14
C ALA A 361 4.02 26.58 -3.81
N VAL A 362 2.94 26.26 -3.10
CA VAL A 362 1.80 25.51 -3.64
C VAL A 362 0.52 26.31 -3.38
N ALA A 363 -0.27 26.53 -4.44
CA ALA A 363 -1.52 27.26 -4.41
C ALA A 363 -2.63 26.52 -5.18
N GLY A 364 -3.87 26.95 -4.99
CA GLY A 364 -5.04 26.39 -5.67
C GLY A 364 -5.87 25.44 -4.80
N GLY A 365 -6.97 24.94 -5.36
CA GLY A 365 -7.92 24.05 -4.67
C GLY A 365 -7.78 22.57 -4.98
N GLY A 366 -6.82 22.19 -5.82
CA GLY A 366 -6.61 20.83 -6.30
C GLY A 366 -6.05 19.87 -5.25
N GLU A 367 -6.02 18.60 -5.61
CA GLU A 367 -5.65 17.50 -4.70
C GLU A 367 -4.30 16.85 -5.07
N LEU A 368 -3.61 16.35 -4.05
CA LEU A 368 -2.43 15.49 -4.17
C LEU A 368 -2.75 14.11 -3.57
N ARG A 369 -2.75 13.05 -4.40
CA ARG A 369 -3.31 11.75 -4.01
C ARG A 369 -2.41 10.56 -4.33
N ALA A 370 -2.35 9.58 -3.43
CA ALA A 370 -1.75 8.27 -3.67
C ALA A 370 -2.64 7.18 -3.05
N GLU A 371 -3.91 7.15 -3.43
CA GLU A 371 -4.90 6.24 -2.86
C GLU A 371 -4.82 4.84 -3.48
N GLY A 372 -5.16 3.83 -2.68
CA GLY A 372 -5.31 2.46 -3.17
C GLY A 372 -6.61 2.26 -3.93
N ALA A 373 -6.59 1.42 -4.96
CA ALA A 373 -7.80 1.04 -5.69
C ALA A 373 -8.67 0.08 -4.87
N ALA A 374 -9.99 0.17 -5.06
CA ALA A 374 -10.92 -0.80 -4.49
C ALA A 374 -10.70 -2.19 -5.09
N GLY A 375 -10.94 -3.23 -4.29
CA GLY A 375 -11.03 -4.59 -4.77
C GLY A 375 -12.30 -4.81 -5.60
N ALA A 376 -12.22 -5.69 -6.60
CA ALA A 376 -13.36 -5.98 -7.46
C ALA A 376 -14.49 -6.66 -6.65
N THR A 377 -15.71 -6.19 -6.91
CA THR A 377 -16.91 -6.86 -6.44
C THR A 377 -17.10 -8.15 -7.23
N ALA A 378 -17.44 -9.23 -6.54
CA ALA A 378 -17.66 -10.52 -7.16
C ALA A 378 -19.09 -11.00 -6.93
N ILE A 379 -19.82 -11.25 -8.02
CA ILE A 379 -21.16 -11.84 -7.94
C ILE A 379 -20.94 -13.34 -7.76
N ILE A 380 -21.63 -13.92 -6.78
CA ILE A 380 -21.56 -15.34 -6.39
C ILE A 380 -20.18 -15.91 -6.04
N ASN A 381 -19.15 -15.08 -5.96
CA ASN A 381 -17.77 -15.45 -5.66
C ASN A 381 -17.20 -14.62 -4.50
N GLY A 382 -15.97 -14.94 -4.09
CA GLY A 382 -15.23 -14.17 -3.09
C GLY A 382 -14.84 -12.79 -3.61
N GLY A 383 -15.04 -11.74 -2.81
CA GLY A 383 -14.66 -10.37 -3.16
C GLY A 383 -13.14 -10.15 -3.08
N GLY A 384 -12.59 -9.31 -3.96
CA GLY A 384 -11.17 -8.96 -3.95
C GLY A 384 -10.81 -8.00 -2.81
N GLY A 385 -9.61 -8.12 -2.26
CA GLY A 385 -9.10 -7.19 -1.25
C GLY A 385 -8.78 -5.80 -1.83
N GLY A 386 -8.95 -4.74 -1.06
CA GLY A 386 -8.57 -3.37 -1.46
C GLY A 386 -7.05 -3.17 -1.45
N GLY A 387 -6.54 -2.35 -2.37
CA GLY A 387 -5.13 -1.93 -2.37
C GLY A 387 -4.84 -0.93 -1.26
N ALA A 388 -3.64 -0.95 -0.69
CA ALA A 388 -3.24 0.05 0.31
C ALA A 388 -3.00 1.42 -0.32
N GLY A 389 -3.14 2.50 0.46
CA GLY A 389 -2.58 3.79 0.10
C GLY A 389 -1.06 3.73 -0.08
N GLY A 390 -0.53 4.64 -0.89
CA GLY A 390 0.89 4.78 -1.20
C GLY A 390 1.59 5.81 -0.32
N SER A 391 2.51 6.58 -0.89
CA SER A 391 3.20 7.68 -0.21
C SER A 391 2.90 9.02 -0.87
N VAL A 392 2.61 10.04 -0.08
CA VAL A 392 2.63 11.44 -0.54
C VAL A 392 3.70 12.19 0.25
N TRP A 393 4.65 12.79 -0.45
CA TRP A 393 5.74 13.59 0.09
C TRP A 393 5.70 14.96 -0.57
N VAL A 394 5.48 16.00 0.24
CA VAL A 394 5.36 17.39 -0.22
C VAL A 394 6.27 18.27 0.63
N ALA A 395 7.23 18.94 0.00
CA ALA A 395 8.09 19.92 0.66
C ALA A 395 7.97 21.28 -0.02
N VAL A 396 7.70 22.30 0.78
CA VAL A 396 7.44 23.68 0.31
C VAL A 396 8.22 24.69 1.13
N ASP A 397 9.01 25.56 0.50
CA ASP A 397 9.71 26.63 1.22
C ASP A 397 8.79 27.80 1.61
N GLY A 398 7.72 28.02 0.85
CA GLY A 398 6.76 29.10 1.03
C GLY A 398 5.44 28.64 1.63
N THR A 399 4.35 29.17 1.06
CA THR A 399 2.98 28.83 1.47
C THR A 399 2.48 27.57 0.76
N LEU A 400 1.82 26.69 1.51
CA LEU A 400 1.10 25.52 1.00
C LEU A 400 -0.41 25.74 1.17
N THR A 401 -1.13 25.81 0.05
CA THR A 401 -2.60 25.80 -0.01
C THR A 401 -3.04 24.77 -1.04
N CYS A 402 -3.90 23.84 -0.63
CA CYS A 402 -4.48 22.81 -1.49
C CYS A 402 -5.79 22.28 -0.91
N GLY A 403 -6.57 21.55 -1.72
CA GLY A 403 -7.83 20.96 -1.27
C GLY A 403 -7.66 19.78 -0.33
N ARG A 404 -6.71 18.88 -0.63
CA ARG A 404 -6.40 17.68 0.17
C ARG A 404 -5.06 17.08 -0.22
N VAL A 405 -4.38 16.49 0.76
CA VAL A 405 -3.31 15.51 0.57
C VAL A 405 -3.78 14.16 1.12
N SER A 406 -3.87 13.13 0.27
CA SER A 406 -4.49 11.85 0.64
C SER A 406 -3.68 10.63 0.22
N ALA A 407 -3.60 9.63 1.11
CA ALA A 407 -3.07 8.30 0.85
C ALA A 407 -4.02 7.24 1.45
N ARG A 408 -5.31 7.30 1.11
CA ARG A 408 -6.31 6.36 1.61
C ARG A 408 -6.12 4.94 1.08
N GLY A 409 -6.52 3.95 1.88
CA GLY A 409 -6.68 2.57 1.41
C GLY A 409 -7.96 2.39 0.60
N GLY A 410 -7.92 1.50 -0.40
CA GLY A 410 -9.08 1.13 -1.20
C GLY A 410 -10.04 0.22 -0.43
N ALA A 411 -11.34 0.32 -0.71
CA ALA A 411 -12.34 -0.55 -0.10
C ALA A 411 -12.20 -2.01 -0.58
N GLY A 412 -12.55 -2.97 0.26
CA GLY A 412 -12.69 -4.37 -0.11
C GLY A 412 -13.90 -4.59 -1.03
N GLY A 413 -13.77 -5.52 -1.97
CA GLY A 413 -14.81 -5.92 -2.89
C GLY A 413 -16.01 -6.53 -2.18
N ALA A 414 -17.21 -6.12 -2.57
CA ALA A 414 -18.44 -6.70 -2.05
C ALA A 414 -18.70 -8.09 -2.66
N SER A 415 -19.55 -8.86 -1.97
CA SER A 415 -20.13 -10.10 -2.51
C SER A 415 -21.66 -9.99 -2.49
N PRO A 416 -22.27 -9.26 -3.45
CA PRO A 416 -23.72 -9.11 -3.53
C PRO A 416 -24.32 -10.44 -3.97
N SER A 417 -24.87 -11.20 -3.02
CA SER A 417 -25.71 -12.35 -3.33
C SER A 417 -26.96 -11.88 -4.05
N THR A 418 -27.17 -12.33 -5.29
CA THR A 418 -28.38 -12.04 -6.09
C THR A 418 -29.41 -13.15 -6.01
N SER A 419 -29.09 -14.25 -5.32
CA SER A 419 -29.89 -15.47 -5.33
C SER A 419 -30.80 -15.53 -4.10
N ALA A 420 -32.09 -15.78 -4.35
CA ALA A 420 -33.15 -15.96 -3.35
C ALA A 420 -32.95 -17.18 -2.42
N SER A 421 -31.78 -17.80 -2.46
CA SER A 421 -31.38 -19.01 -1.73
C SER A 421 -30.49 -18.72 -0.50
N GLY A 422 -30.24 -17.45 -0.16
CA GLY A 422 -29.50 -17.09 1.05
C GLY A 422 -28.02 -17.46 1.03
N LEU A 423 -27.43 -17.59 -0.18
CA LEU A 423 -26.00 -17.90 -0.36
C LEU A 423 -25.14 -16.74 0.13
N ARG A 424 -24.04 -17.05 0.82
CA ARG A 424 -23.18 -16.05 1.48
C ARG A 424 -21.72 -16.31 1.16
N PHE A 425 -21.09 -15.36 0.49
CA PHE A 425 -19.69 -15.47 0.08
C PHE A 425 -18.82 -14.54 0.92
N GLY A 426 -17.50 -14.74 0.89
CA GLY A 426 -16.55 -13.93 1.63
C GLY A 426 -16.23 -12.62 0.89
N PRO A 427 -16.60 -11.45 1.42
CA PRO A 427 -16.20 -10.18 0.84
C PRO A 427 -14.71 -9.88 1.10
N GLY A 428 -14.12 -8.96 0.35
CA GLY A 428 -12.70 -8.62 0.49
C GLY A 428 -12.39 -7.74 1.72
N GLY A 429 -11.16 -7.83 2.22
CA GLY A 429 -10.64 -6.92 3.25
C GLY A 429 -10.29 -5.54 2.69
N GLY A 430 -10.42 -4.50 3.50
CA GLY A 430 -10.04 -3.13 3.11
C GLY A 430 -8.53 -2.94 3.07
N GLY A 431 -8.02 -2.13 2.14
CA GLY A 431 -6.60 -1.78 2.07
C GLY A 431 -6.19 -0.84 3.20
N ALA A 432 -4.94 -0.91 3.65
CA ALA A 432 -4.42 0.00 4.67
C ALA A 432 -4.29 1.44 4.18
N GLY A 433 -4.30 2.40 5.10
CA GLY A 433 -3.83 3.75 4.84
C GLY A 433 -2.33 3.79 4.53
N GLY A 434 -1.96 4.73 3.67
CA GLY A 434 -0.59 5.00 3.24
C GLY A 434 0.17 5.93 4.17
N ARG A 435 1.10 6.70 3.62
CA ARG A 435 1.92 7.66 4.36
C ARG A 435 1.84 9.04 3.73
N VAL A 436 1.71 10.07 4.55
CA VAL A 436 1.67 11.46 4.09
C VAL A 436 2.68 12.26 4.91
N ARG A 437 3.68 12.83 4.23
CA ARG A 437 4.65 13.77 4.82
C ARG A 437 4.52 15.12 4.13
N VAL A 438 4.30 16.17 4.92
CA VAL A 438 4.12 17.53 4.40
C VAL A 438 4.95 18.51 5.22
N SER A 439 5.87 19.23 4.57
CA SER A 439 6.63 20.33 5.17
C SER A 439 6.35 21.65 4.43
N SER A 440 6.06 22.71 5.19
CA SER A 440 5.86 24.06 4.66
C SER A 440 6.22 25.14 5.69
N ARG A 441 6.58 26.36 5.25
CA ARG A 441 6.79 27.50 6.17
C ARG A 441 5.52 28.30 6.48
N GLY A 442 4.41 28.01 5.79
CA GLY A 442 3.13 28.64 6.03
C GLY A 442 1.99 27.99 5.24
N GLY A 443 0.76 28.21 5.68
CA GLY A 443 -0.41 27.51 5.13
C GLY A 443 -0.53 26.06 5.62
N ALA A 444 -1.57 25.38 5.15
CA ALA A 444 -1.83 23.98 5.48
C ALA A 444 -2.76 23.36 4.43
N CYS A 445 -2.75 22.03 4.38
CA CYS A 445 -3.72 21.23 3.65
C CYS A 445 -4.38 20.22 4.58
N PRO A 446 -5.67 19.87 4.36
CA PRO A 446 -6.26 18.70 4.99
C PRO A 446 -5.48 17.43 4.61
N LEU A 447 -5.03 16.68 5.61
CA LEU A 447 -4.28 15.43 5.42
C LEU A 447 -5.16 14.22 5.70
N ASP A 448 -4.94 13.13 4.96
CA ASP A 448 -5.77 11.94 5.06
C ASP A 448 -4.99 10.66 4.75
N ALA A 449 -5.04 9.70 5.65
CA ALA A 449 -4.44 8.39 5.48
C ALA A 449 -5.36 7.30 6.05
N ALA A 450 -6.68 7.45 5.93
CA ALA A 450 -7.61 6.43 6.42
C ALA A 450 -7.41 5.09 5.70
N GLY A 451 -7.63 3.99 6.41
CA GLY A 451 -7.79 2.69 5.77
C GLY A 451 -9.09 2.60 4.97
N GLY A 452 -9.14 1.67 4.03
CA GLY A 452 -10.35 1.31 3.31
C GLY A 452 -11.25 0.42 4.15
N GLU A 453 -12.55 0.52 3.92
CA GLU A 453 -13.54 -0.34 4.57
C GLU A 453 -13.47 -1.77 4.03
N GLY A 454 -13.83 -2.74 4.88
CA GLY A 454 -14.06 -4.12 4.44
C GLY A 454 -15.31 -4.21 3.55
N GLY A 455 -15.27 -5.10 2.57
CA GLY A 455 -16.42 -5.39 1.73
C GLY A 455 -17.57 -5.99 2.53
N LEU A 456 -18.77 -5.92 1.96
CA LEU A 456 -19.98 -6.47 2.59
C LEU A 456 -20.62 -7.53 1.69
N CYS A 457 -21.11 -8.59 2.32
CA CYS A 457 -21.98 -9.58 1.71
C CYS A 457 -23.44 -9.19 1.91
N ALA A 458 -24.23 -9.21 0.84
CA ALA A 458 -25.68 -9.03 0.91
C ALA A 458 -26.33 -10.27 1.54
N ILE A 459 -27.28 -10.07 2.46
CA ILE A 459 -28.05 -11.15 3.09
C ILE A 459 -29.55 -10.89 2.91
N ASP A 460 -30.35 -11.96 3.03
CA ASP A 460 -31.81 -11.91 2.84
C ASP A 460 -32.46 -10.78 3.65
N GLY A 461 -33.45 -10.11 3.06
CA GLY A 461 -34.14 -8.96 3.68
C GLY A 461 -33.38 -7.63 3.58
N GLY A 462 -32.30 -7.56 2.80
CA GLY A 462 -31.58 -6.31 2.50
C GLY A 462 -30.52 -5.91 3.53
N ALA A 463 -30.29 -6.74 4.54
CA ALA A 463 -29.21 -6.53 5.50
C ALA A 463 -27.83 -6.86 4.86
N ARG A 464 -26.75 -6.42 5.51
CA ARG A 464 -25.37 -6.61 5.05
C ARG A 464 -24.50 -7.16 6.17
N SER A 465 -23.58 -8.07 5.85
CA SER A 465 -22.65 -8.66 6.81
C SER A 465 -21.22 -8.63 6.28
N ALA A 466 -20.26 -8.31 7.15
CA ALA A 466 -18.85 -8.34 6.80
C ALA A 466 -18.29 -9.77 6.65
N ARG A 467 -18.98 -10.80 7.19
CA ARG A 467 -18.55 -12.21 7.07
C ARG A 467 -17.07 -12.42 7.47
N GLY A 468 -16.60 -11.71 8.50
CA GLY A 468 -15.21 -11.77 8.95
C GLY A 468 -14.22 -10.87 8.20
N ALA A 469 -14.65 -10.20 7.13
CA ALA A 469 -13.84 -9.16 6.50
C ALA A 469 -13.67 -7.96 7.44
N SER A 470 -12.50 -7.31 7.40
CA SER A 470 -12.20 -6.14 8.23
C SER A 470 -11.73 -4.96 7.38
N ALA A 471 -11.89 -3.75 7.93
CA ALA A 471 -11.24 -2.57 7.38
C ALA A 471 -9.71 -2.67 7.51
N GLY A 472 -9.01 -1.93 6.65
CA GLY A 472 -7.58 -1.70 6.80
C GLY A 472 -7.30 -0.71 7.94
N ALA A 473 -6.13 -0.82 8.56
CA ALA A 473 -5.71 0.14 9.58
C ALA A 473 -5.38 1.50 8.95
N VAL A 474 -5.53 2.56 9.76
CA VAL A 474 -5.09 3.91 9.41
C VAL A 474 -3.58 3.94 9.13
N GLY A 475 -3.19 4.78 8.19
CA GLY A 475 -1.81 5.05 7.81
C GLY A 475 -1.11 6.03 8.76
N VAL A 476 -0.03 6.63 8.27
CA VAL A 476 0.81 7.54 9.06
C VAL A 476 0.82 8.94 8.43
N LEU A 477 0.61 9.95 9.27
CA LEU A 477 0.87 11.35 8.94
C LEU A 477 2.20 11.72 9.62
N GLU A 478 3.17 12.19 8.83
CA GLU A 478 4.55 12.51 9.25
C GLU A 478 4.85 13.99 9.14
#